data_AF-A0A370TNF2-F1
#
_entry.id   AF-A0A370TNF2-F1
#
_cell.length_a   1.000
_cell.length_b   1.000
_cell.length_c   1.000
_cell.angle_alpha   90.00
_cell.angle_beta   90.00
_cell.angle_gamma   90.00
#
_symmetry.space_group_name_H-M   'P 1'
#
loop_
_entity.id
_entity.type
_entity.pdbx_description
1 polymer ?
#
loop_
_entity_poly.entity_id
_entity_poly.type
_entity_poly.pdbx_seq_one_letter_code
_entity_poly.pdbx_strand_id
1 'polypeptide(L)'
;MKLSSFSYIAALLLPSLVAAQLSGPVGPTTTRDSKRNKVCNVLNYGGIASKTSDIGPAIQSAYAACKSGGTVYVPPGDYGMSTWVSMSGGTGWAFQLDGVIYRTGTAGGNMIVVDKATDFEFYSSTSKGAIQGNGYIFHADNKYGPRIIRFVQTKNFSIHDVILVDAPAFHFVMDTCSNGEVYNMIIRGGNRGGLDGIDIWGSNIHVHDVEVSNKDECVDIKSPSSNMLIENINCNWSGGCAIGSLGENAAISNIIYRNIYTWQSNQMFMLKSNGGSGSVTNCQFLNFIGHSNAYSLNLNAYWSSQTVAAGSGVAYKNLTFSNWKGTCANGAQRAPIQVLCPSAVPCTDITIKDFAMWTETGSTALYKCENAFGNGACLGTGKVGAYASTITIKSQPTGYSAPPMPNRLSTLAITASVPIPTIPTTFFPAAKPASTLLGR
;
A
#
# COMPACT_ATOMS: atom_id res chain seq x y z
N MET A 1 32.91 46.32 33.58
CA MET A 1 33.79 45.68 32.58
C MET A 1 33.90 44.21 32.94
N LYS A 2 33.50 43.20 32.17
CA LYS A 2 32.77 43.08 30.90
C LYS A 2 31.87 41.85 31.09
N LEU A 3 30.58 41.98 30.79
CA LEU A 3 29.74 40.83 30.47
C LEU A 3 30.27 40.22 29.17
N SER A 4 30.46 38.90 29.12
CA SER A 4 30.61 38.18 27.85
C SER A 4 29.44 37.22 27.69
N SER A 5 28.47 37.69 26.93
CA SER A 5 27.40 36.93 26.32
C SER A 5 28.01 35.96 25.28
N PHE A 6 27.69 34.68 25.38
CA PHE A 6 27.58 33.80 24.23
C PHE A 6 26.31 32.97 24.38
N SER A 7 25.23 33.51 23.79
CA SER A 7 24.15 32.70 23.22
C SER A 7 24.73 31.82 22.11
N TYR A 8 24.18 30.64 21.89
CA TYR A 8 23.43 30.31 20.66
C TYR A 8 22.90 28.87 20.78
N ILE A 9 21.64 28.77 21.21
CA ILE A 9 20.56 28.02 20.55
C ILE A 9 20.99 26.68 19.91
N ALA A 10 20.84 25.59 20.67
CA ALA A 10 20.60 24.27 20.08
C ALA A 10 19.16 24.23 19.55
N ALA A 11 18.94 24.79 18.37
CA ALA A 11 17.68 24.63 17.64
C ALA A 11 17.68 23.26 16.96
N LEU A 12 16.64 22.48 17.27
CA LEU A 12 16.26 21.27 16.59
C LEU A 12 16.27 21.47 15.07
N LEU A 13 17.15 20.76 14.35
CA LEU A 13 17.07 20.58 12.91
C LEU A 13 16.60 19.16 12.60
N LEU A 14 15.32 18.91 12.86
CA LEU A 14 14.48 17.85 12.29
C LEU A 14 13.04 18.37 12.53
N PRO A 15 12.24 18.73 11.51
CA PRO A 15 11.95 17.94 10.31
C PRO A 15 11.72 18.78 9.02
N SER A 16 12.51 18.58 7.95
CA SER A 16 12.23 19.22 6.64
C SER A 16 12.27 18.27 5.44
N LEU A 17 12.48 16.96 5.65
CA LEU A 17 12.56 15.99 4.54
C LEU A 17 11.22 15.33 4.17
N VAL A 18 10.14 15.55 4.93
CA VAL A 18 8.82 14.96 4.62
C VAL A 18 8.07 15.78 3.56
N ALA A 19 8.31 17.09 3.48
CA ALA A 19 7.62 18.00 2.56
C ALA A 19 8.25 18.09 1.15
N ALA A 20 9.39 17.40 0.90
CA ALA A 20 10.12 17.52 -0.37
C ALA A 20 9.61 16.59 -1.48
N GLN A 21 8.61 15.76 -1.20
CA GLN A 21 8.23 14.63 -2.05
C GLN A 21 6.78 14.71 -2.59
N LEU A 22 5.81 14.99 -1.72
CA LEU A 22 4.49 15.37 -2.18
C LEU A 22 4.62 16.68 -2.97
N SER A 23 3.92 16.80 -4.10
CA SER A 23 4.01 17.98 -4.96
C SER A 23 3.07 19.11 -4.53
N GLY A 24 2.22 18.87 -3.51
CA GLY A 24 1.29 19.84 -2.96
C GLY A 24 0.39 19.22 -1.88
N PRO A 25 -0.66 19.93 -1.43
CA PRO A 25 -1.63 19.40 -0.50
C PRO A 25 -2.30 18.12 -1.01
N VAL A 26 -2.61 17.22 -0.09
CA VAL A 26 -3.42 16.02 -0.30
C VAL A 26 -4.72 16.12 0.50
N GLY A 27 -5.68 15.25 0.20
CA GLY A 27 -6.95 15.22 0.91
C GLY A 27 -8.04 16.08 0.28
N PRO A 28 -9.25 16.08 0.87
CA PRO A 28 -10.37 16.91 0.41
C PRO A 28 -10.09 18.40 0.61
N THR A 29 -10.66 19.25 -0.26
CA THR A 29 -10.48 20.70 -0.20
C THR A 29 -11.46 21.40 0.74
N THR A 30 -12.54 20.73 1.12
CA THR A 30 -13.52 21.24 2.10
C THR A 30 -13.67 20.27 3.27
N THR A 31 -14.01 20.81 4.45
CA THR A 31 -14.12 20.02 5.68
C THR A 31 -15.33 19.10 5.65
N ARG A 32 -15.26 17.97 6.37
CA ARG A 32 -16.43 17.09 6.63
C ARG A 32 -17.67 17.85 7.09
N ASP A 33 -17.51 18.78 8.01
CA ASP A 33 -18.63 19.54 8.58
C ASP A 33 -19.34 20.36 7.51
N SER A 34 -18.62 20.91 6.53
CA SER A 34 -19.24 21.65 5.43
C SER A 34 -20.09 20.76 4.51
N LYS A 35 -19.72 19.48 4.37
CA LYS A 35 -20.45 18.47 3.57
C LYS A 35 -21.67 17.91 4.31
N ARG A 36 -21.71 18.04 5.65
CA ARG A 36 -22.82 17.58 6.50
C ARG A 36 -24.05 18.50 6.49
N ASN A 37 -24.00 19.65 5.81
CA ASN A 37 -25.17 20.52 5.64
C ASN A 37 -26.34 19.81 4.92
N LYS A 38 -26.04 18.80 4.11
CA LYS A 38 -27.02 17.90 3.50
C LYS A 38 -26.63 16.46 3.72
N VAL A 39 -27.40 15.72 4.52
CA VAL A 39 -27.17 14.30 4.79
C VAL A 39 -28.24 13.45 4.10
N CYS A 40 -27.81 12.61 3.16
CA CYS A 40 -28.64 11.62 2.49
C CYS A 40 -28.45 10.27 3.19
N ASN A 41 -29.19 10.07 4.28
CA ASN A 41 -29.21 8.79 5.00
C ASN A 41 -29.87 7.72 4.12
N VAL A 42 -29.16 6.62 3.83
CA VAL A 42 -29.63 5.53 2.95
C VAL A 42 -30.98 4.93 3.39
N LEU A 43 -31.33 4.99 4.67
CA LEU A 43 -32.63 4.52 5.17
C LEU A 43 -33.80 5.35 4.60
N ASN A 44 -33.58 6.63 4.32
CA ASN A 44 -34.57 7.52 3.70
C ASN A 44 -34.71 7.29 2.19
N TYR A 45 -33.84 6.45 1.60
CA TYR A 45 -33.83 6.11 0.17
C TYR A 45 -34.11 4.61 -0.04
N GLY A 46 -34.82 3.98 0.89
CA GLY A 46 -35.25 2.58 0.79
C GLY A 46 -34.25 1.55 1.33
N GLY A 47 -33.13 2.00 1.93
CA GLY A 47 -32.19 1.11 2.59
C GLY A 47 -32.80 0.48 3.85
N ILE A 48 -32.47 -0.79 4.11
CA ILE A 48 -32.92 -1.52 5.28
C ILE A 48 -31.68 -2.10 5.97
N ALA A 49 -31.53 -1.85 7.27
CA ALA A 49 -30.48 -2.45 8.10
C ALA A 49 -30.77 -3.95 8.31
N SER A 50 -30.45 -4.75 7.30
CA SER A 50 -30.49 -6.20 7.30
C SER A 50 -29.33 -6.75 6.47
N LYS A 51 -28.66 -7.81 6.96
CA LYS A 51 -27.60 -8.53 6.23
C LYS A 51 -28.03 -9.09 4.87
N THR A 52 -29.33 -9.20 4.62
CA THR A 52 -29.89 -9.81 3.40
C THR A 52 -30.54 -8.81 2.45
N SER A 53 -30.98 -7.66 2.94
CA SER A 53 -31.62 -6.63 2.11
C SER A 53 -30.57 -5.86 1.32
N ASP A 54 -30.80 -5.64 0.02
CA ASP A 54 -29.84 -4.98 -0.85
C ASP A 54 -29.78 -3.47 -0.62
N ILE A 55 -28.63 -2.98 -0.14
CA ILE A 55 -28.38 -1.55 0.08
C ILE A 55 -27.98 -0.81 -1.21
N GLY A 56 -27.59 -1.53 -2.27
CA GLY A 56 -27.07 -0.93 -3.51
C GLY A 56 -27.96 0.19 -4.09
N PRO A 57 -29.26 -0.04 -4.32
CA PRO A 57 -30.16 0.97 -4.87
C PRO A 57 -30.34 2.19 -3.96
N ALA A 58 -30.32 1.99 -2.64
CA ALA A 58 -30.45 3.05 -1.65
C ALA A 58 -29.21 3.94 -1.62
N ILE A 59 -28.01 3.35 -1.69
CA ILE A 59 -26.75 4.10 -1.84
C ILE A 59 -26.76 4.92 -3.14
N GLN A 60 -27.13 4.32 -4.26
CA GLN A 60 -27.15 5.01 -5.56
C GLN A 60 -28.11 6.21 -5.55
N SER A 61 -29.29 6.05 -4.93
CA SER A 61 -30.30 7.11 -4.81
C SER A 61 -29.87 8.22 -3.84
N ALA A 62 -29.31 7.86 -2.69
CA ALA A 62 -28.73 8.81 -1.74
C ALA A 62 -27.57 9.60 -2.36
N TYR A 63 -26.71 8.94 -3.14
CA TYR A 63 -25.65 9.58 -3.90
C TYR A 63 -26.19 10.58 -4.91
N ALA A 64 -27.20 10.21 -5.71
CA ALA A 64 -27.81 11.13 -6.67
C ALA A 64 -28.30 12.43 -6.01
N ALA A 65 -28.81 12.34 -4.78
CA ALA A 65 -29.24 13.50 -4.01
C ALA A 65 -28.08 14.30 -3.36
N CYS A 66 -26.97 13.66 -2.99
CA CYS A 66 -25.89 14.29 -2.22
C CYS A 66 -24.57 14.53 -2.97
N LYS A 67 -24.45 14.11 -4.24
CA LYS A 67 -23.20 14.21 -5.03
C LYS A 67 -22.65 15.64 -5.24
N SER A 68 -23.39 16.67 -4.86
CA SER A 68 -22.99 18.08 -4.97
C SER A 68 -23.10 18.74 -3.60
N GLY A 69 -22.05 18.66 -2.79
CA GLY A 69 -22.00 19.33 -1.48
C GLY A 69 -22.57 18.55 -0.28
N GLY A 70 -22.93 17.26 -0.42
CA GLY A 70 -23.62 16.50 0.62
C GLY A 70 -22.89 15.23 1.09
N THR A 71 -23.42 14.59 2.12
CA THR A 71 -22.92 13.32 2.67
C THR A 71 -23.91 12.19 2.43
N VAL A 72 -23.49 11.14 1.73
CA VAL A 72 -24.17 9.83 1.76
C VAL A 72 -23.85 9.18 3.09
N TYR A 73 -24.88 8.82 3.86
CA TYR A 73 -24.70 8.28 5.21
C TYR A 73 -25.30 6.87 5.34
N VAL A 74 -24.45 5.91 5.68
CA VAL A 74 -24.82 4.54 6.06
C VAL A 74 -24.72 4.44 7.59
N PRO A 75 -25.85 4.48 8.32
CA PRO A 75 -25.83 4.45 9.79
C PRO A 75 -25.40 3.09 10.35
N PRO A 76 -25.06 3.02 11.65
CA PRO A 76 -24.78 1.75 12.33
C PRO A 76 -25.86 0.69 12.06
N GLY A 77 -25.43 -0.52 11.74
CA GLY A 77 -26.29 -1.63 11.33
C GLY A 77 -25.59 -2.53 10.33
N ASP A 78 -26.21 -3.65 10.02
CA ASP A 78 -25.72 -4.59 9.01
C ASP A 78 -26.52 -4.46 7.73
N TYR A 79 -25.87 -4.51 6.57
CA TYR A 79 -26.51 -4.27 5.28
C TYR A 79 -26.03 -5.28 4.24
N GLY A 80 -26.93 -5.99 3.57
CA GLY A 80 -26.60 -6.81 2.41
C GLY A 80 -26.32 -5.94 1.18
N MET A 81 -25.44 -6.38 0.29
CA MET A 81 -25.22 -5.72 -1.01
C MET A 81 -25.20 -6.78 -2.11
N SER A 82 -26.26 -6.79 -2.93
CA SER A 82 -26.37 -7.66 -4.10
C SER A 82 -26.18 -6.95 -5.43
N THR A 83 -26.37 -5.62 -5.45
CA THR A 83 -26.11 -4.79 -6.62
C THR A 83 -24.97 -3.82 -6.35
N TRP A 84 -24.05 -3.74 -7.32
CA TRP A 84 -22.87 -2.85 -7.25
C TRP A 84 -23.26 -1.41 -7.56
N VAL A 85 -22.53 -0.47 -6.97
CA VAL A 85 -22.80 0.97 -7.12
C VAL A 85 -21.67 1.68 -7.86
N SER A 86 -22.04 2.65 -8.69
CA SER A 86 -21.10 3.51 -9.40
C SER A 86 -21.48 4.97 -9.18
N MET A 87 -20.61 5.70 -8.51
CA MET A 87 -20.79 7.08 -8.07
C MET A 87 -19.87 7.98 -8.89
N SER A 88 -20.38 8.48 -10.03
CA SER A 88 -19.60 9.25 -10.99
C SER A 88 -19.89 10.76 -10.96
N GLY A 89 -18.84 11.59 -10.97
CA GLY A 89 -18.91 13.04 -11.18
C GLY A 89 -19.36 13.85 -9.95
N GLY A 90 -19.17 13.33 -8.74
CA GLY A 90 -19.51 14.04 -7.51
C GLY A 90 -18.47 15.10 -7.13
N THR A 91 -18.91 16.22 -6.56
CA THR A 91 -18.05 17.32 -6.09
C THR A 91 -18.40 17.73 -4.66
N GLY A 92 -17.37 17.92 -3.82
CA GLY A 92 -17.54 18.42 -2.45
C GLY A 92 -18.45 17.52 -1.61
N TRP A 93 -18.30 16.21 -1.71
CA TRP A 93 -19.23 15.24 -1.10
C TRP A 93 -18.49 14.20 -0.27
N ALA A 94 -19.22 13.47 0.57
CA ALA A 94 -18.65 12.42 1.40
C ALA A 94 -19.49 11.15 1.43
N PHE A 95 -18.83 10.02 1.67
CA PHE A 95 -19.43 8.74 1.99
C PHE A 95 -19.08 8.38 3.43
N GLN A 96 -20.05 8.51 4.34
CA GLN A 96 -19.89 8.15 5.74
C GLN A 96 -20.45 6.73 5.97
N LEU A 97 -19.56 5.78 6.22
CA LEU A 97 -19.87 4.39 6.54
C LEU A 97 -19.71 4.14 8.05
N ASP A 98 -20.82 4.08 8.79
CA ASP A 98 -20.81 3.68 10.20
C ASP A 98 -21.45 2.31 10.45
N GLY A 99 -22.04 1.71 9.41
CA GLY A 99 -22.50 0.32 9.41
C GLY A 99 -21.49 -0.66 8.81
N VAL A 100 -21.95 -1.90 8.63
CA VAL A 100 -21.21 -2.98 7.96
C VAL A 100 -21.95 -3.42 6.70
N ILE A 101 -21.28 -3.35 5.56
CA ILE A 101 -21.79 -3.86 4.29
C ILE A 101 -21.29 -5.30 4.08
N TYR A 102 -22.21 -6.25 3.88
CA TYR A 102 -21.93 -7.64 3.57
C TYR A 102 -22.22 -7.93 2.10
N ARG A 103 -21.23 -8.45 1.37
CA ARG A 103 -21.46 -8.92 0.01
C ARG A 103 -22.43 -10.09 0.01
N THR A 104 -23.55 -9.94 -0.71
CA THR A 104 -24.50 -11.02 -1.06
C THR A 104 -24.53 -11.29 -2.56
N GLY A 105 -24.18 -10.29 -3.40
CA GLY A 105 -24.15 -10.40 -4.85
C GLY A 105 -22.94 -11.17 -5.39
N THR A 106 -23.05 -11.74 -6.58
CA THR A 106 -22.04 -12.60 -7.20
C THR A 106 -21.48 -12.06 -8.52
N ALA A 107 -21.99 -10.92 -9.00
CA ALA A 107 -21.52 -10.32 -10.24
C ALA A 107 -20.03 -9.96 -10.16
N GLY A 108 -19.32 -10.02 -11.29
CA GLY A 108 -17.96 -9.51 -11.41
C GLY A 108 -17.89 -7.98 -11.29
N GLY A 109 -16.70 -7.41 -11.42
CA GLY A 109 -16.49 -5.96 -11.37
C GLY A 109 -16.02 -5.48 -10.00
N ASN A 110 -16.55 -4.35 -9.52
CA ASN A 110 -16.24 -3.74 -8.23
C ASN A 110 -17.54 -3.45 -7.49
N MET A 111 -17.62 -3.75 -6.19
CA MET A 111 -18.81 -3.51 -5.38
C MET A 111 -19.14 -2.01 -5.30
N ILE A 112 -18.11 -1.18 -5.09
CA ILE A 112 -18.21 0.28 -5.03
C ILE A 112 -17.19 0.90 -5.98
N VAL A 113 -17.69 1.72 -6.92
CA VAL A 113 -16.86 2.58 -7.77
C VAL A 113 -17.12 4.05 -7.44
N VAL A 114 -16.06 4.82 -7.21
CA VAL A 114 -16.11 6.29 -7.21
C VAL A 114 -15.33 6.78 -8.42
N ASP A 115 -16.01 7.41 -9.37
CA ASP A 115 -15.44 7.80 -10.65
C ASP A 115 -15.48 9.33 -10.83
N LYS A 116 -14.37 9.93 -11.25
CA LYS A 116 -14.26 11.37 -11.54
C LYS A 116 -14.78 12.27 -10.41
N ALA A 117 -14.64 11.83 -9.16
CA ALA A 117 -15.02 12.66 -8.02
C ALA A 117 -13.94 13.71 -7.74
N THR A 118 -14.35 14.88 -7.24
CA THR A 118 -13.43 15.92 -6.76
C THR A 118 -13.85 16.38 -5.37
N ASP A 119 -12.90 16.63 -4.47
CA ASP A 119 -13.19 17.02 -3.09
C ASP A 119 -14.09 15.99 -2.38
N PHE A 120 -13.55 14.78 -2.24
CA PHE A 120 -14.29 13.59 -1.83
C PHE A 120 -13.70 12.96 -0.56
N GLU A 121 -14.54 12.48 0.34
CA GLU A 121 -14.09 11.82 1.56
C GLU A 121 -14.89 10.54 1.84
N PHE A 122 -14.21 9.41 2.00
CA PHE A 122 -14.80 8.14 2.41
C PHE A 122 -14.33 7.81 3.83
N TYR A 123 -15.23 7.78 4.81
CA TYR A 123 -14.81 7.59 6.20
C TYR A 123 -15.82 6.88 7.08
N SER A 124 -15.37 6.40 8.23
CA SER A 124 -16.23 6.05 9.36
C SER A 124 -16.05 7.08 10.48
N SER A 125 -17.14 7.57 11.06
CA SER A 125 -17.07 8.42 12.26
C SER A 125 -16.74 7.61 13.52
N THR A 126 -16.93 6.30 13.45
CA THR A 126 -16.76 5.37 14.58
C THR A 126 -15.49 4.52 14.50
N SER A 127 -14.72 4.66 13.41
CA SER A 127 -13.58 3.78 13.09
C SER A 127 -13.94 2.28 13.07
N LYS A 128 -15.22 1.97 12.88
CA LYS A 128 -15.81 0.61 12.87
C LYS A 128 -16.56 0.29 11.58
N GLY A 129 -16.74 1.28 10.71
CA GLY A 129 -17.35 1.09 9.39
C GLY A 129 -16.57 0.07 8.57
N ALA A 130 -17.25 -0.95 8.07
CA ALA A 130 -16.59 -2.08 7.42
C ALA A 130 -17.31 -2.56 6.17
N ILE A 131 -16.54 -3.15 5.24
CA ILE A 131 -17.08 -3.91 4.13
C ILE A 131 -16.55 -5.35 4.21
N GLN A 132 -17.45 -6.29 4.48
CA GLN A 132 -17.21 -7.72 4.47
C GLN A 132 -17.49 -8.28 3.07
N GLY A 133 -16.42 -8.56 2.34
CA GLY A 133 -16.46 -9.07 0.96
C GLY A 133 -16.87 -10.53 0.83
N ASN A 134 -16.87 -11.33 1.91
CA ASN A 134 -17.18 -12.77 1.88
C ASN A 134 -16.47 -13.51 0.73
N GLY A 135 -15.19 -13.18 0.51
CA GLY A 135 -14.32 -13.73 -0.53
C GLY A 135 -14.09 -15.22 -0.38
N TYR A 136 -14.04 -15.73 0.86
CA TYR A 136 -13.85 -17.15 1.15
C TYR A 136 -14.83 -18.07 0.39
N ILE A 137 -16.04 -17.58 0.08
CA ILE A 137 -17.05 -18.31 -0.70
C ILE A 137 -16.54 -18.60 -2.13
N PHE A 138 -15.90 -17.62 -2.78
CA PHE A 138 -15.28 -17.82 -4.09
C PHE A 138 -14.00 -18.65 -3.98
N HIS A 139 -13.21 -18.41 -2.92
CA HIS A 139 -11.90 -19.04 -2.76
C HIS A 139 -12.01 -20.52 -2.41
N ALA A 140 -13.07 -20.96 -1.71
CA ALA A 140 -13.40 -22.36 -1.47
C ALA A 140 -13.54 -23.16 -2.78
N ASP A 141 -13.99 -22.50 -3.85
CA ASP A 141 -14.11 -23.06 -5.21
C ASP A 141 -12.90 -22.71 -6.10
N ASN A 142 -11.79 -22.23 -5.53
CA ASN A 142 -10.59 -21.80 -6.23
C ASN A 142 -10.83 -20.65 -7.25
N LYS A 143 -11.91 -19.86 -7.10
CA LYS A 143 -12.28 -18.75 -7.97
C LYS A 143 -11.98 -17.39 -7.32
N TYR A 144 -12.05 -16.33 -8.14
CA TYR A 144 -12.13 -14.94 -7.69
C TYR A 144 -13.51 -14.37 -8.00
N GLY A 145 -13.88 -13.30 -7.32
CA GLY A 145 -15.14 -12.58 -7.53
C GLY A 145 -14.92 -11.08 -7.78
N PRO A 146 -15.84 -10.19 -7.32
CA PRO A 146 -15.66 -8.75 -7.45
C PRO A 146 -14.55 -8.22 -6.54
N ARG A 147 -14.06 -7.03 -6.89
CA ARG A 147 -13.22 -6.18 -6.01
C ARG A 147 -14.13 -5.39 -5.07
N ILE A 148 -13.61 -4.92 -3.94
CA ILE A 148 -14.44 -4.13 -3.01
C ILE A 148 -14.56 -2.67 -3.49
N ILE A 149 -13.49 -1.90 -3.45
CA ILE A 149 -13.50 -0.46 -3.77
C ILE A 149 -12.58 -0.14 -4.94
N ARG A 150 -13.05 0.66 -5.90
CA ARG A 150 -12.21 1.28 -6.91
C ARG A 150 -12.49 2.79 -7.03
N PHE A 151 -11.47 3.61 -6.87
CA PHE A 151 -11.50 5.02 -7.23
C PHE A 151 -10.89 5.19 -8.62
N VAL A 152 -11.53 5.96 -9.49
CA VAL A 152 -11.10 6.19 -10.87
C VAL A 152 -11.09 7.68 -11.13
N GLN A 153 -9.95 8.25 -11.53
CA GLN A 153 -9.82 9.68 -11.85
C GLN A 153 -10.32 10.61 -10.73
N THR A 154 -10.23 10.15 -9.48
CA THR A 154 -10.68 10.91 -8.30
C THR A 154 -9.58 11.86 -7.83
N LYS A 155 -9.95 13.09 -7.50
CA LYS A 155 -9.03 14.17 -7.14
C LYS A 155 -9.38 14.80 -5.81
N ASN A 156 -8.36 15.24 -5.06
CA ASN A 156 -8.52 15.91 -3.77
C ASN A 156 -9.41 15.07 -2.84
N PHE A 157 -8.90 13.94 -2.40
CA PHE A 157 -9.71 12.96 -1.69
C PHE A 157 -9.01 12.36 -0.49
N SER A 158 -9.81 11.83 0.43
CA SER A 158 -9.31 10.92 1.44
C SER A 158 -10.19 9.68 1.60
N ILE A 159 -9.58 8.58 2.04
CA ILE A 159 -10.29 7.42 2.59
C ILE A 159 -9.60 6.98 3.87
N HIS A 160 -10.36 6.89 4.96
CA HIS A 160 -9.79 6.61 6.27
C HIS A 160 -10.79 6.08 7.29
N ASP A 161 -10.27 5.52 8.38
CA ASP A 161 -11.07 4.99 9.49
C ASP A 161 -12.06 3.89 9.07
N VAL A 162 -11.75 3.15 8.00
CA VAL A 162 -12.61 2.08 7.46
C VAL A 162 -11.86 0.77 7.36
N ILE A 163 -12.63 -0.32 7.38
CA ILE A 163 -12.12 -1.69 7.43
C ILE A 163 -12.57 -2.44 6.17
N LEU A 164 -11.62 -3.05 5.45
CA LEU A 164 -11.92 -3.87 4.26
C LEU A 164 -11.55 -5.32 4.53
N VAL A 165 -12.51 -6.23 4.39
CA VAL A 165 -12.33 -7.62 4.83
C VAL A 165 -12.70 -8.58 3.72
N ASP A 166 -11.83 -9.56 3.49
CA ASP A 166 -12.08 -10.75 2.69
C ASP A 166 -12.64 -10.42 1.31
N ALA A 167 -11.89 -9.61 0.56
CA ALA A 167 -12.26 -9.34 -0.82
C ALA A 167 -12.26 -10.65 -1.65
N PRO A 168 -13.25 -10.86 -2.52
CA PRO A 168 -13.21 -11.95 -3.49
C PRO A 168 -12.07 -11.82 -4.51
N ALA A 169 -11.59 -10.60 -4.74
CA ALA A 169 -10.39 -10.25 -5.50
C ALA A 169 -9.63 -9.12 -4.76
N PHE A 170 -9.45 -7.95 -5.36
CA PHE A 170 -8.73 -6.82 -4.75
C PHE A 170 -9.58 -6.04 -3.75
N HIS A 171 -8.95 -5.50 -2.70
CA HIS A 171 -9.64 -4.73 -1.68
C HIS A 171 -9.83 -3.28 -2.11
N PHE A 172 -8.75 -2.56 -2.45
CA PHE A 172 -8.82 -1.16 -2.81
C PHE A 172 -7.90 -0.83 -3.99
N VAL A 173 -8.46 -0.19 -5.02
CA VAL A 173 -7.69 0.27 -6.18
C VAL A 173 -7.91 1.76 -6.41
N MET A 174 -6.82 2.50 -6.59
CA MET A 174 -6.79 3.89 -7.03
C MET A 174 -6.24 3.96 -8.46
N ASP A 175 -7.14 4.20 -9.39
CA ASP A 175 -6.86 4.30 -10.82
C ASP A 175 -6.77 5.77 -11.23
N THR A 176 -5.58 6.20 -11.65
CA THR A 176 -5.35 7.55 -12.19
C THR A 176 -5.83 8.65 -11.25
N CYS A 177 -5.63 8.47 -9.95
CA CYS A 177 -6.10 9.40 -8.92
C CYS A 177 -5.05 10.47 -8.58
N SER A 178 -5.45 11.58 -7.95
CA SER A 178 -4.47 12.60 -7.52
C SER A 178 -4.84 13.40 -6.27
N ASN A 179 -3.84 13.92 -5.56
CA ASN A 179 -4.01 14.70 -4.33
C ASN A 179 -4.79 13.91 -3.26
N GLY A 180 -4.39 12.66 -3.06
CA GLY A 180 -5.09 11.68 -2.23
C GLY A 180 -4.41 11.43 -0.89
N GLU A 181 -5.18 11.20 0.17
CA GLU A 181 -4.69 10.77 1.48
C GLU A 181 -5.41 9.49 1.93
N VAL A 182 -4.67 8.45 2.31
CA VAL A 182 -5.21 7.14 2.72
C VAL A 182 -4.61 6.75 4.05
N TYR A 183 -5.43 6.60 5.09
CA TYR A 183 -4.89 6.35 6.42
C TYR A 183 -5.86 5.73 7.42
N ASN A 184 -5.35 5.26 8.56
CA ASN A 184 -6.14 4.64 9.61
C ASN A 184 -7.02 3.53 9.04
N MET A 185 -6.43 2.59 8.30
CA MET A 185 -7.15 1.48 7.69
C MET A 185 -6.55 0.15 8.10
N ILE A 186 -7.39 -0.87 8.14
CA ILE A 186 -6.95 -2.25 8.18
C ILE A 186 -7.66 -3.05 7.08
N ILE A 187 -6.84 -3.78 6.33
CA ILE A 187 -7.27 -4.65 5.25
C ILE A 187 -6.91 -6.08 5.62
N ARG A 188 -7.89 -6.99 5.63
CA ARG A 188 -7.66 -8.41 5.95
C ARG A 188 -8.36 -9.33 4.96
N GLY A 189 -7.58 -9.83 4.01
CA GLY A 189 -8.00 -10.79 2.99
C GLY A 189 -7.61 -12.24 3.30
N GLY A 190 -7.74 -13.09 2.29
CA GLY A 190 -7.36 -14.50 2.37
C GLY A 190 -5.87 -14.77 2.07
N ASN A 191 -5.37 -15.95 2.45
CA ASN A 191 -3.98 -16.37 2.23
C ASN A 191 -3.71 -16.89 0.80
N ARG A 192 -3.97 -16.06 -0.22
CA ARG A 192 -3.73 -16.36 -1.64
C ARG A 192 -3.31 -15.11 -2.42
N GLY A 193 -2.57 -15.29 -3.52
CA GLY A 193 -2.35 -14.24 -4.51
C GLY A 193 -3.67 -13.75 -5.16
N GLY A 194 -3.64 -12.62 -5.85
CA GLY A 194 -4.80 -11.96 -6.46
C GLY A 194 -5.78 -11.32 -5.46
N LEU A 195 -5.37 -11.20 -4.19
CA LEU A 195 -6.15 -10.62 -3.09
C LEU A 195 -5.53 -9.32 -2.57
N ASP A 196 -5.11 -8.50 -3.53
CA ASP A 196 -4.32 -7.28 -3.39
C ASP A 196 -4.95 -6.33 -2.36
N GLY A 197 -4.10 -5.72 -1.53
CA GLY A 197 -4.50 -4.76 -0.50
C GLY A 197 -4.85 -3.42 -1.12
N ILE A 198 -3.82 -2.63 -1.43
CA ILE A 198 -3.96 -1.32 -2.07
C ILE A 198 -3.10 -1.29 -3.34
N ASP A 199 -3.74 -1.08 -4.48
CA ASP A 199 -3.07 -0.78 -5.76
C ASP A 199 -3.27 0.70 -6.13
N ILE A 200 -2.19 1.36 -6.57
CA ILE A 200 -2.19 2.81 -6.81
C ILE A 200 -1.50 3.15 -8.12
N TRP A 201 -2.15 3.96 -8.96
CA TRP A 201 -1.44 4.79 -9.94
C TRP A 201 -2.06 6.18 -10.06
N GLY A 202 -1.22 7.18 -10.32
CA GLY A 202 -1.63 8.58 -10.22
C GLY A 202 -0.52 9.52 -9.78
N SER A 203 -0.87 10.60 -9.06
CA SER A 203 0.13 11.56 -8.59
C SER A 203 -0.23 12.25 -7.29
N ASN A 204 0.77 12.63 -6.50
CA ASN A 204 0.57 13.37 -5.24
C ASN A 204 -0.37 12.62 -4.27
N ILE A 205 0.04 11.42 -3.85
CA ILE A 205 -0.75 10.57 -2.95
C ILE A 205 0.07 10.22 -1.71
N HIS A 206 -0.51 10.41 -0.54
CA HIS A 206 0.04 10.01 0.75
C HIS A 206 -0.74 8.82 1.28
N VAL A 207 -0.06 7.71 1.53
CA VAL A 207 -0.65 6.55 2.22
C VAL A 207 0.12 6.33 3.50
N HIS A 208 -0.57 6.34 4.64
CA HIS A 208 0.09 6.10 5.91
C HIS A 208 -0.79 5.41 6.93
N ASP A 209 -0.19 4.72 7.90
CA ASP A 209 -0.92 4.11 9.00
C ASP A 209 -1.98 3.10 8.51
N VAL A 210 -1.50 2.14 7.71
CA VAL A 210 -2.31 1.06 7.14
C VAL A 210 -1.73 -0.31 7.50
N GLU A 211 -2.58 -1.23 7.95
CA GLU A 211 -2.24 -2.64 8.10
C GLU A 211 -2.89 -3.47 6.97
N VAL A 212 -2.11 -4.36 6.35
CA VAL A 212 -2.59 -5.28 5.31
C VAL A 212 -2.19 -6.71 5.65
N SER A 213 -3.16 -7.62 5.57
CA SER A 213 -2.97 -9.07 5.66
C SER A 213 -3.63 -9.75 4.46
N ASN A 214 -2.85 -10.50 3.67
CA ASN A 214 -3.27 -11.20 2.46
C ASN A 214 -2.13 -12.14 1.98
N LYS A 215 -2.06 -12.51 0.70
CA LYS A 215 -0.84 -13.12 0.13
C LYS A 215 -0.43 -12.57 -1.23
N ASP A 216 -0.81 -11.31 -1.48
CA ASP A 216 -0.43 -10.51 -2.64
C ASP A 216 -0.05 -9.08 -2.20
N GLU A 217 -0.11 -8.12 -3.10
CA GLU A 217 0.25 -6.72 -2.89
C GLU A 217 -0.19 -6.17 -1.52
N CYS A 218 0.73 -5.51 -0.81
CA CYS A 218 0.44 -4.81 0.44
C CYS A 218 -0.07 -3.40 0.11
N VAL A 219 0.86 -2.47 -0.17
CA VAL A 219 0.59 -1.15 -0.72
C VAL A 219 1.50 -0.96 -1.92
N ASP A 220 0.94 -1.09 -3.11
CA ASP A 220 1.69 -1.26 -4.33
C ASP A 220 1.42 -0.15 -5.34
N ILE A 221 2.50 0.29 -5.98
CA ILE A 221 2.46 1.35 -6.99
C ILE A 221 2.59 0.75 -8.39
N LYS A 222 1.66 1.12 -9.26
CA LYS A 222 1.65 0.80 -10.69
C LYS A 222 2.02 2.04 -11.51
N SER A 223 2.25 1.84 -12.80
CA SER A 223 2.61 2.92 -13.74
C SER A 223 1.38 3.46 -14.47
N PRO A 224 1.29 4.78 -14.74
CA PRO A 224 2.25 5.84 -14.37
C PRO A 224 2.02 6.36 -12.95
N SER A 225 3.10 6.67 -12.23
CA SER A 225 3.01 7.25 -10.87
C SER A 225 4.10 8.27 -10.57
N SER A 226 3.73 9.33 -9.86
CA SER A 226 4.70 10.32 -9.39
C SER A 226 4.34 10.96 -8.04
N ASN A 227 5.34 11.41 -7.29
CA ASN A 227 5.16 12.22 -6.10
C ASN A 227 4.28 11.54 -5.02
N MET A 228 4.53 10.26 -4.70
CA MET A 228 3.83 9.55 -3.62
C MET A 228 4.67 9.26 -2.37
N LEU A 229 4.10 9.48 -1.19
CA LEU A 229 4.71 9.13 0.08
C LEU A 229 3.92 7.97 0.70
N ILE A 230 4.59 6.86 0.96
CA ILE A 230 4.00 5.67 1.59
C ILE A 230 4.74 5.40 2.89
N GLU A 231 4.08 5.51 4.04
CA GLU A 231 4.78 5.36 5.31
C GLU A 231 3.99 4.76 6.46
N ASN A 232 4.68 4.20 7.46
CA ASN A 232 4.05 3.54 8.61
C ASN A 232 3.07 2.44 8.15
N ILE A 233 3.56 1.49 7.37
CA ILE A 233 2.77 0.39 6.83
C ILE A 233 3.14 -0.91 7.55
N ASN A 234 2.13 -1.65 7.98
CA ASN A 234 2.26 -2.98 8.56
C ASN A 234 1.76 -4.05 7.59
N CYS A 235 2.66 -4.69 6.84
CA CYS A 235 2.32 -5.85 6.04
C CYS A 235 2.38 -7.11 6.93
N ASN A 236 1.26 -7.39 7.60
CA ASN A 236 1.12 -8.42 8.63
C ASN A 236 0.64 -9.73 8.00
N TRP A 237 1.59 -10.55 7.52
CA TRP A 237 1.34 -11.71 6.66
C TRP A 237 0.69 -11.29 5.34
N SER A 238 1.50 -10.83 4.39
CA SER A 238 1.07 -10.29 3.09
C SER A 238 1.91 -10.89 1.95
N GLY A 239 1.73 -10.43 0.71
CA GLY A 239 2.79 -10.48 -0.30
C GLY A 239 3.91 -9.49 0.01
N GLY A 240 3.59 -8.33 0.56
CA GLY A 240 4.51 -7.24 0.81
C GLY A 240 4.41 -6.15 -0.25
N CYS A 241 5.02 -4.99 0.01
CA CYS A 241 4.94 -3.85 -0.91
C CYS A 241 5.74 -4.11 -2.20
N ALA A 242 5.29 -3.54 -3.32
CA ALA A 242 6.06 -3.54 -4.56
C ALA A 242 5.81 -2.32 -5.46
N ILE A 243 6.64 -2.20 -6.50
CA ILE A 243 6.38 -1.38 -7.69
C ILE A 243 6.30 -2.33 -8.89
N GLY A 244 5.22 -2.20 -9.67
CA GLY A 244 4.96 -2.96 -10.88
C GLY A 244 3.76 -3.91 -10.75
N SER A 245 3.55 -4.85 -11.66
CA SER A 245 4.40 -5.19 -12.81
C SER A 245 4.58 -4.03 -13.78
N LEU A 246 5.82 -3.78 -14.18
CA LEU A 246 6.15 -2.75 -15.19
C LEU A 246 6.39 -3.40 -16.55
N GLY A 247 5.95 -2.73 -17.61
CA GLY A 247 6.07 -3.18 -19.00
C GLY A 247 6.56 -2.07 -19.90
N GLU A 248 5.93 -1.90 -21.07
CA GLU A 248 6.23 -0.79 -21.98
C GLU A 248 5.85 0.56 -21.37
N ASN A 249 6.67 1.58 -21.64
CA ASN A 249 6.43 2.98 -21.24
C ASN A 249 6.23 3.16 -19.73
N ALA A 250 6.96 2.39 -18.91
CA ALA A 250 6.97 2.59 -17.47
C ALA A 250 7.34 4.04 -17.11
N ALA A 251 6.58 4.67 -16.23
CA ALA A 251 6.77 6.05 -15.84
C ALA A 251 6.53 6.19 -14.33
N ILE A 252 7.55 5.86 -13.55
CA ILE A 252 7.54 6.00 -12.10
C ILE A 252 8.62 7.01 -11.70
N SER A 253 8.28 8.03 -10.93
CA SER A 253 9.27 8.99 -10.45
C SER A 253 8.94 9.57 -9.09
N ASN A 254 9.95 9.93 -8.31
CA ASN A 254 9.79 10.64 -7.03
C ASN A 254 8.83 9.85 -6.12
N ILE A 255 9.28 8.73 -5.56
CA ILE A 255 8.47 7.88 -4.66
C ILE A 255 9.27 7.64 -3.38
N ILE A 256 8.62 7.75 -2.23
CA ILE A 256 9.22 7.38 -0.95
C ILE A 256 8.35 6.32 -0.29
N TYR A 257 8.96 5.17 0.03
CA TYR A 257 8.45 4.27 1.06
C TYR A 257 9.31 4.44 2.31
N ARG A 258 8.71 4.69 3.48
CA ARG A 258 9.46 4.75 4.74
C ARG A 258 8.73 4.15 5.93
N ASN A 259 9.47 3.57 6.87
CA ASN A 259 8.89 2.95 8.06
C ASN A 259 7.91 1.82 7.68
N ILE A 260 8.41 0.82 6.97
CA ILE A 260 7.61 -0.31 6.51
C ILE A 260 7.98 -1.55 7.33
N TYR A 261 7.02 -2.10 8.06
CA TYR A 261 7.18 -3.34 8.79
C TYR A 261 6.53 -4.48 8.01
N THR A 262 7.25 -5.59 7.85
CA THR A 262 6.78 -6.75 7.10
C THR A 262 7.01 -8.04 7.89
N TRP A 263 5.96 -8.81 8.07
CA TRP A 263 5.98 -10.08 8.77
C TRP A 263 5.45 -11.18 7.85
N GLN A 264 6.16 -12.31 7.77
CA GLN A 264 5.72 -13.53 7.08
C GLN A 264 5.21 -13.27 5.64
N SER A 265 5.84 -12.32 4.97
CA SER A 265 5.47 -11.84 3.64
C SER A 265 6.28 -12.50 2.53
N ASN A 266 5.87 -12.33 1.28
CA ASN A 266 6.67 -12.81 0.14
C ASN A 266 7.96 -11.98 0.01
N GLN A 267 7.89 -10.67 0.25
CA GLN A 267 9.04 -9.76 0.26
C GLN A 267 8.90 -8.64 1.31
N MET A 268 10.01 -7.97 1.62
CA MET A 268 9.94 -6.65 2.25
C MET A 268 9.60 -5.58 1.21
N PHE A 269 10.26 -5.61 0.05
CA PHE A 269 9.92 -4.79 -1.12
C PHE A 269 10.34 -5.48 -2.41
N MET A 270 9.52 -5.36 -3.46
CA MET A 270 9.87 -5.82 -4.80
C MET A 270 9.74 -4.72 -5.84
N LEU A 271 10.65 -4.68 -6.81
CA LEU A 271 10.44 -4.00 -8.08
C LEU A 271 10.40 -5.08 -9.16
N LYS A 272 9.28 -5.17 -9.90
CA LYS A 272 9.03 -6.26 -10.84
C LYS A 272 8.77 -5.76 -12.26
N SER A 273 9.56 -6.27 -13.20
CA SER A 273 9.36 -6.11 -14.65
C SER A 273 9.84 -7.35 -15.39
N ASN A 274 9.46 -7.50 -16.65
CA ASN A 274 10.03 -8.50 -17.56
C ASN A 274 10.01 -7.95 -18.99
N GLY A 275 11.18 -7.59 -19.53
CA GLY A 275 11.28 -6.76 -20.74
C GLY A 275 10.79 -5.32 -20.48
N GLY A 276 10.16 -4.71 -21.49
CA GLY A 276 9.54 -3.38 -21.35
C GLY A 276 10.45 -2.21 -21.72
N SER A 277 10.01 -1.01 -21.37
CA SER A 277 10.68 0.27 -21.67
C SER A 277 10.25 1.35 -20.66
N GLY A 278 10.82 2.55 -20.75
CA GLY A 278 10.57 3.63 -19.78
C GLY A 278 11.45 3.50 -18.54
N SER A 279 11.02 4.07 -17.41
CA SER A 279 11.88 4.21 -16.23
C SER A 279 11.18 4.25 -14.87
N VAL A 280 11.93 3.86 -13.84
CA VAL A 280 11.69 4.15 -12.42
C VAL A 280 12.84 5.02 -11.91
N THR A 281 12.53 6.22 -11.44
CA THR A 281 13.55 7.21 -11.09
C THR A 281 13.32 7.93 -9.76
N ASN A 282 14.38 8.30 -9.08
CA ASN A 282 14.33 9.15 -7.87
C ASN A 282 13.44 8.56 -6.76
N CYS A 283 13.61 7.27 -6.45
CA CYS A 283 12.84 6.60 -5.40
C CYS A 283 13.70 6.26 -4.19
N GLN A 284 13.09 6.33 -3.00
CA GLN A 284 13.75 6.02 -1.73
C GLN A 284 12.94 5.01 -0.92
N PHE A 285 13.61 4.01 -0.37
CA PHE A 285 13.04 2.92 0.41
C PHE A 285 13.77 2.84 1.75
N LEU A 286 13.19 3.48 2.77
CA LEU A 286 13.86 3.87 4.00
C LEU A 286 13.26 3.15 5.21
N ASN A 287 14.09 2.74 6.19
CA ASN A 287 13.60 2.22 7.47
C ASN A 287 12.64 1.03 7.30
N PHE A 288 13.14 -0.09 6.78
CA PHE A 288 12.34 -1.30 6.69
C PHE A 288 12.72 -2.28 7.80
N ILE A 289 11.72 -2.94 8.38
CA ILE A 289 11.90 -4.06 9.31
C ILE A 289 11.19 -5.28 8.72
N GLY A 290 11.89 -6.41 8.64
CA GLY A 290 11.36 -7.65 8.10
C GLY A 290 11.61 -8.85 9.01
N HIS A 291 10.66 -9.77 9.12
CA HIS A 291 10.83 -11.04 9.81
C HIS A 291 10.09 -12.16 9.07
N SER A 292 10.74 -13.32 8.95
CA SER A 292 10.23 -14.54 8.31
C SER A 292 9.71 -14.36 6.87
N ASN A 293 10.14 -13.30 6.20
CA ASN A 293 9.81 -13.06 4.80
C ASN A 293 10.61 -14.01 3.89
N ALA A 294 10.06 -14.35 2.72
CA ALA A 294 10.77 -15.17 1.75
C ALA A 294 11.91 -14.40 1.06
N TYR A 295 11.65 -13.17 0.61
CA TYR A 295 12.64 -12.21 0.13
C TYR A 295 12.71 -10.99 1.04
N SER A 296 13.81 -10.24 0.95
CA SER A 296 13.93 -8.92 1.56
C SER A 296 13.87 -7.85 0.47
N LEU A 297 15.01 -7.35 -0.01
CA LEU A 297 15.09 -6.48 -1.18
C LEU A 297 15.11 -7.34 -2.45
N ASN A 298 14.11 -7.18 -3.31
CA ASN A 298 14.00 -7.92 -4.56
C ASN A 298 13.71 -7.00 -5.76
N LEU A 299 14.74 -6.42 -6.38
CA LEU A 299 14.61 -5.84 -7.72
C LEU A 299 14.82 -6.98 -8.73
N ASN A 300 13.76 -7.37 -9.44
CA ASN A 300 13.80 -8.44 -10.43
C ASN A 300 13.19 -7.97 -11.75
N ALA A 301 14.08 -7.60 -12.68
CA ALA A 301 13.70 -7.20 -14.03
C ALA A 301 13.51 -8.38 -15.02
N TYR A 302 13.50 -9.61 -14.50
CA TYR A 302 13.20 -10.86 -15.22
C TYR A 302 12.08 -11.62 -14.51
N TRP A 303 11.06 -10.91 -14.01
CA TRP A 303 10.03 -11.51 -13.17
C TRP A 303 9.17 -12.51 -13.96
N SER A 304 9.43 -13.80 -13.73
CA SER A 304 8.89 -14.91 -14.54
C SER A 304 7.38 -15.09 -14.48
N SER A 305 6.71 -14.49 -13.49
CA SER A 305 5.25 -14.50 -13.38
C SER A 305 4.57 -13.47 -14.29
N GLN A 306 5.35 -12.60 -14.95
CA GLN A 306 4.89 -11.70 -16.00
C GLN A 306 5.39 -12.20 -17.35
N THR A 307 4.54 -12.13 -18.37
CA THR A 307 4.94 -12.36 -19.76
C THR A 307 5.92 -11.28 -20.22
N VAL A 308 6.96 -11.66 -20.97
CA VAL A 308 7.97 -10.71 -21.47
C VAL A 308 7.30 -9.62 -22.31
N ALA A 309 7.41 -8.37 -21.89
CA ALA A 309 6.93 -7.20 -22.63
C ALA A 309 7.94 -6.78 -23.70
N ALA A 310 7.49 -6.12 -24.77
CA ALA A 310 8.38 -5.64 -25.81
C ALA A 310 9.35 -4.56 -25.28
N GLY A 311 10.57 -4.55 -25.82
CA GLY A 311 11.64 -3.64 -25.40
C GLY A 311 12.72 -4.31 -24.54
N SER A 312 13.83 -3.60 -24.35
CA SER A 312 15.06 -4.14 -23.75
C SER A 312 15.06 -4.14 -22.23
N GLY A 313 14.06 -3.55 -21.58
CA GLY A 313 13.99 -3.41 -20.13
C GLY A 313 13.55 -2.04 -19.65
N VAL A 314 12.93 -2.00 -18.48
CA VAL A 314 12.68 -0.76 -17.73
C VAL A 314 13.99 -0.26 -17.11
N ALA A 315 14.29 1.03 -17.27
CA ALA A 315 15.47 1.64 -16.66
C ALA A 315 15.21 2.00 -15.19
N TYR A 316 15.96 1.41 -14.27
CA TYR A 316 15.92 1.75 -12.85
C TYR A 316 17.13 2.65 -12.52
N LYS A 317 16.86 3.90 -12.12
CA LYS A 317 17.89 4.90 -11.90
C LYS A 317 17.66 5.72 -10.64
N ASN A 318 18.73 6.06 -9.91
CA ASN A 318 18.67 6.90 -8.72
C ASN A 318 17.70 6.34 -7.68
N LEU A 319 17.97 5.11 -7.24
CA LEU A 319 17.17 4.41 -6.24
C LEU A 319 18.00 4.23 -4.97
N THR A 320 17.45 4.60 -3.82
CA THR A 320 18.12 4.47 -2.53
C THR A 320 17.38 3.48 -1.63
N PHE A 321 18.09 2.45 -1.15
CA PHE A 321 17.63 1.51 -0.14
C PHE A 321 18.48 1.72 1.11
N SER A 322 17.87 2.21 2.19
CA SER A 322 18.62 2.62 3.38
C SER A 322 17.97 2.20 4.69
N ASN A 323 18.79 1.75 5.64
CA ASN A 323 18.38 1.37 7.00
C ASN A 323 17.34 0.22 7.00
N TRP A 324 17.74 -0.94 6.52
CA TRP A 324 16.90 -2.15 6.51
C TRP A 324 17.42 -3.14 7.54
N LYS A 325 16.51 -3.69 8.36
CA LYS A 325 16.84 -4.54 9.50
C LYS A 325 15.90 -5.74 9.62
N GLY A 326 16.37 -6.76 10.33
CA GLY A 326 15.61 -7.93 10.72
C GLY A 326 16.12 -9.21 10.08
N THR A 327 15.20 -10.12 9.81
CA THR A 327 15.49 -11.49 9.40
C THR A 327 14.65 -11.94 8.20
N CYS A 328 15.17 -12.93 7.46
CA CYS A 328 14.47 -13.61 6.38
C CYS A 328 14.47 -15.12 6.62
N ALA A 329 13.45 -15.83 6.13
CA ALA A 329 13.26 -17.25 6.43
C ALA A 329 14.47 -18.14 6.03
N ASN A 330 15.03 -17.93 4.84
CA ASN A 330 16.21 -18.66 4.35
C ASN A 330 17.03 -17.81 3.37
N GLY A 331 18.04 -17.12 3.90
CA GLY A 331 18.92 -16.20 3.17
C GLY A 331 19.88 -16.87 2.17
N ALA A 332 20.10 -18.17 2.29
CA ALA A 332 20.91 -18.95 1.36
C ALA A 332 20.12 -19.35 0.11
N GLN A 333 18.81 -19.65 0.27
CA GLN A 333 17.92 -19.95 -0.85
C GLN A 333 17.46 -18.68 -1.57
N ARG A 334 17.13 -17.63 -0.80
CA ARG A 334 16.64 -16.34 -1.30
C ARG A 334 17.49 -15.23 -0.71
N ALA A 335 18.33 -14.64 -1.55
CA ALA A 335 19.27 -13.59 -1.16
C ALA A 335 18.52 -12.40 -0.53
N PRO A 336 18.90 -11.93 0.68
CA PRO A 336 18.29 -10.73 1.27
C PRO A 336 18.52 -9.46 0.44
N ILE A 337 19.59 -9.43 -0.35
CA ILE A 337 19.80 -8.42 -1.40
C ILE A 337 19.79 -9.15 -2.74
N GLN A 338 18.75 -8.89 -3.54
CA GLN A 338 18.66 -9.34 -4.91
C GLN A 338 18.35 -8.15 -5.82
N VAL A 339 19.30 -7.79 -6.69
CA VAL A 339 19.19 -6.69 -7.65
C VAL A 339 19.57 -7.17 -9.03
N LEU A 340 18.58 -7.57 -9.83
CA LEU A 340 18.76 -8.21 -11.12
C LEU A 340 18.23 -7.31 -12.23
N CYS A 341 19.14 -6.77 -13.04
CA CYS A 341 18.85 -5.83 -14.12
C CYS A 341 19.29 -6.40 -15.47
N PRO A 342 18.62 -6.05 -16.58
CA PRO A 342 19.03 -6.49 -17.91
C PRO A 342 20.35 -5.84 -18.33
N SER A 343 21.22 -6.59 -18.98
CA SER A 343 22.52 -6.07 -19.46
C SER A 343 22.37 -4.99 -20.54
N ALA A 344 21.27 -5.03 -21.30
CA ALA A 344 20.92 -4.02 -22.30
C ALA A 344 20.42 -2.70 -21.68
N VAL A 345 19.87 -2.75 -20.46
CA VAL A 345 19.42 -1.56 -19.71
C VAL A 345 19.87 -1.68 -18.24
N PRO A 346 21.18 -1.55 -17.96
CA PRO A 346 21.71 -1.70 -16.61
C PRO A 346 21.09 -0.71 -15.62
N CYS A 347 20.89 -1.14 -14.38
CA CYS A 347 20.48 -0.23 -13.31
C CYS A 347 21.64 0.70 -12.95
N THR A 348 21.36 1.98 -12.72
CA THR A 348 22.39 3.00 -12.45
C THR A 348 22.02 3.87 -11.26
N ASP A 349 23.03 4.48 -10.63
CA ASP A 349 22.84 5.34 -9.45
C ASP A 349 22.06 4.65 -8.32
N ILE A 350 22.32 3.35 -8.10
CA ILE A 350 21.71 2.58 -7.02
C ILE A 350 22.53 2.74 -5.74
N THR A 351 21.88 3.11 -4.64
CA THR A 351 22.53 3.20 -3.32
C THR A 351 21.91 2.17 -2.38
N ILE A 352 22.73 1.28 -1.83
CA ILE A 352 22.35 0.35 -0.76
C ILE A 352 23.21 0.66 0.46
N LYS A 353 22.59 1.19 1.52
CA LYS A 353 23.28 1.67 2.71
C LYS A 353 22.62 1.13 3.98
N ASP A 354 23.39 0.85 5.01
CA ASP A 354 22.87 0.42 6.32
C ASP A 354 21.87 -0.74 6.21
N PHE A 355 22.22 -1.75 5.40
CA PHE A 355 21.40 -2.91 5.13
C PHE A 355 21.89 -4.10 5.95
N ALA A 356 21.17 -4.43 7.03
CA ALA A 356 21.55 -5.45 7.99
C ALA A 356 20.42 -6.49 8.13
N MET A 357 20.42 -7.49 7.26
CA MET A 357 19.48 -8.63 7.31
C MET A 357 20.22 -9.93 7.62
N TRP A 358 19.58 -10.83 8.37
CA TRP A 358 20.13 -12.16 8.65
C TRP A 358 19.15 -13.30 8.33
N THR A 359 19.68 -14.49 8.14
CA THR A 359 18.88 -15.69 7.89
C THR A 359 18.35 -16.29 9.20
N GLU A 360 17.12 -16.78 9.19
CA GLU A 360 16.52 -17.52 10.32
C GLU A 360 16.91 -19.00 10.31
N THR A 361 17.23 -19.52 9.12
CA THR A 361 17.65 -20.91 8.92
C THR A 361 19.07 -20.96 8.37
N GLY A 362 19.90 -21.84 8.92
CA GLY A 362 21.30 -22.00 8.53
C GLY A 362 22.20 -20.89 9.08
N SER A 363 23.42 -20.80 8.55
CA SER A 363 24.48 -19.92 9.05
C SER A 363 25.08 -19.00 7.98
N THR A 364 24.47 -18.95 6.80
CA THR A 364 24.93 -18.10 5.69
C THR A 364 23.76 -17.46 4.95
N ALA A 365 24.02 -16.31 4.33
CA ALA A 365 23.10 -15.64 3.41
C ALA A 365 23.82 -15.22 2.13
N LEU A 366 23.08 -14.93 1.07
CA LEU A 366 23.65 -14.46 -0.21
C LEU A 366 23.28 -13.02 -0.50
N TYR A 367 24.16 -12.28 -1.18
CA TYR A 367 23.80 -11.08 -1.94
C TYR A 367 24.00 -11.36 -3.42
N LYS A 368 23.01 -11.01 -4.25
CA LYS A 368 23.00 -11.23 -5.70
C LYS A 368 22.78 -9.90 -6.42
N CYS A 369 23.71 -9.55 -7.29
CA CYS A 369 23.59 -8.37 -8.14
C CYS A 369 23.94 -8.73 -9.58
N GLU A 370 23.16 -8.20 -10.52
CA GLU A 370 23.38 -8.40 -11.96
C GLU A 370 23.13 -7.08 -12.68
N ASN A 371 24.13 -6.61 -13.44
CA ASN A 371 24.09 -5.39 -14.23
C ASN A 371 23.55 -4.15 -13.46
N ALA A 372 23.90 -4.02 -12.18
CA ALA A 372 23.45 -2.94 -11.31
C ALA A 372 24.62 -2.12 -10.75
N PHE A 373 24.59 -0.81 -10.95
CA PHE A 373 25.73 0.07 -10.69
C PHE A 373 25.40 1.13 -9.65
N GLY A 374 26.37 1.39 -8.76
CA GLY A 374 26.26 2.41 -7.73
C GLY A 374 27.11 2.08 -6.51
N ASN A 375 26.58 2.31 -5.31
CA ASN A 375 27.33 2.18 -4.06
C ASN A 375 26.66 1.23 -3.06
N GLY A 376 27.41 0.23 -2.59
CA GLY A 376 27.00 -0.70 -1.54
C GLY A 376 26.80 -2.15 -1.97
N ALA A 377 26.92 -3.08 -1.02
CA ALA A 377 26.71 -4.53 -1.18
C ALA A 377 27.49 -5.14 -2.37
N CYS A 378 26.79 -5.75 -3.33
CA CYS A 378 27.35 -6.42 -4.52
C CYS A 378 27.26 -5.59 -5.81
N LEU A 379 26.96 -4.29 -5.70
CA LEU A 379 26.81 -3.41 -6.85
C LEU A 379 28.15 -3.21 -7.59
N GLY A 380 28.09 -3.14 -8.91
CA GLY A 380 29.24 -2.81 -9.75
C GLY A 380 29.69 -1.37 -9.51
N THR A 381 31.01 -1.16 -9.47
CA THR A 381 31.62 0.17 -9.34
C THR A 381 32.36 0.53 -10.64
N GLY A 382 32.37 1.82 -11.01
CA GLY A 382 33.09 2.30 -12.18
C GLY A 382 32.31 2.16 -13.50
N LYS A 383 32.97 1.68 -14.55
CA LYS A 383 32.40 1.63 -15.91
C LYS A 383 31.22 0.65 -15.98
N VAL A 384 30.08 1.15 -16.46
CA VAL A 384 28.87 0.35 -16.71
C VAL A 384 29.16 -0.73 -17.76
N GLY A 385 28.81 -1.98 -17.45
CA GLY A 385 29.03 -3.16 -18.29
C GLY A 385 28.26 -4.39 -17.79
N ALA A 386 28.30 -5.48 -18.53
CA ALA A 386 27.61 -6.70 -18.11
C ALA A 386 28.38 -7.40 -16.98
N TYR A 387 27.68 -7.79 -15.92
CA TYR A 387 28.25 -8.63 -14.86
C TYR A 387 27.15 -9.36 -14.08
N ALA A 388 27.54 -10.46 -13.43
CA ALA A 388 26.75 -11.13 -12.41
C ALA A 388 27.65 -11.43 -11.21
N SER A 389 27.17 -11.13 -10.00
CA SER A 389 27.92 -11.33 -8.75
C SER A 389 27.04 -12.00 -7.70
N THR A 390 27.60 -13.00 -7.02
CA THR A 390 27.01 -13.61 -5.84
C THR A 390 28.03 -13.61 -4.72
N ILE A 391 27.69 -12.97 -3.59
CA ILE A 391 28.55 -12.88 -2.41
C ILE A 391 27.91 -13.69 -1.29
N THR A 392 28.69 -14.54 -0.62
CA THR A 392 28.26 -15.29 0.55
C THR A 392 28.62 -14.55 1.83
N ILE A 393 27.60 -14.22 2.62
CA ILE A 393 27.71 -13.63 3.95
C ILE A 393 27.73 -14.77 4.98
N LYS A 394 28.82 -14.90 5.72
CA LYS A 394 29.06 -16.02 6.66
C LYS A 394 28.88 -15.66 8.14
N SER A 395 28.59 -14.40 8.42
CA SER A 395 28.41 -13.89 9.78
C SER A 395 27.25 -12.92 9.82
N GLN A 396 26.53 -12.95 10.93
CA GLN A 396 25.41 -12.05 11.19
C GLN A 396 25.86 -10.58 11.12
N PRO A 397 25.22 -9.73 10.29
CA PRO A 397 25.54 -8.31 10.24
C PRO A 397 25.31 -7.62 11.59
N THR A 398 26.19 -6.70 11.95
CA THR A 398 26.01 -5.86 13.14
C THR A 398 24.74 -5.01 13.00
N GLY A 399 23.93 -4.97 14.05
CA GLY A 399 22.71 -4.15 14.07
C GLY A 399 21.55 -4.68 13.22
N TYR A 400 21.57 -5.97 12.83
CA TYR A 400 20.46 -6.61 12.14
C TYR A 400 19.21 -6.78 13.01
N SER A 401 19.38 -6.93 14.33
CA SER A 401 18.27 -7.16 15.25
C SER A 401 17.30 -5.97 15.24
N ALA A 402 16.01 -6.28 15.17
CA ALA A 402 14.93 -5.32 15.15
C ALA A 402 13.76 -5.83 15.99
N PRO A 403 13.01 -4.94 16.67
CA PRO A 403 11.86 -5.34 17.47
C PRO A 403 10.69 -5.80 16.57
N PRO A 404 9.97 -6.87 16.94
CA PRO A 404 8.77 -7.27 16.25
C PRO A 404 7.58 -6.35 16.59
N MET A 405 6.57 -6.33 15.72
CA MET A 405 5.26 -5.77 16.06
C MET A 405 4.47 -6.70 17.01
N PRO A 406 3.64 -6.15 17.93
CA PRO A 406 2.92 -6.94 18.93
C PRO A 406 1.81 -7.82 18.35
N ASN A 407 1.17 -7.41 17.25
CA ASN A 407 -0.05 -8.03 16.71
C ASN A 407 0.20 -8.94 15.49
N ARG A 408 1.35 -9.64 15.45
CA ARG A 408 1.68 -10.54 14.33
C ARG A 408 0.66 -11.68 14.21
N LEU A 409 0.13 -11.87 13.00
CA LEU A 409 -0.75 -13.00 12.71
C LEU A 409 0.01 -14.34 12.79
N SER A 410 -0.65 -15.34 13.36
CA SER A 410 -0.20 -16.74 13.39
C SER A 410 -0.91 -17.62 12.36
N THR A 411 -2.05 -17.17 11.83
CA THR A 411 -2.80 -17.85 10.76
C THR A 411 -3.49 -16.81 9.88
N LEU A 412 -3.77 -17.20 8.63
CA LEU A 412 -4.58 -16.42 7.69
C LEU A 412 -5.49 -17.39 6.92
N ALA A 413 -6.81 -17.24 7.09
CA ALA A 413 -7.79 -18.14 6.49
C ALA A 413 -7.92 -17.91 4.97
N ILE A 414 -8.52 -18.87 4.26
CA ILE A 414 -8.85 -18.73 2.84
C ILE A 414 -10.18 -19.39 2.47
N THR A 415 -10.57 -20.47 3.15
CA THR A 415 -11.84 -21.19 2.92
C THR A 415 -12.86 -21.00 4.04
N ALA A 416 -12.63 -20.06 4.96
CA ALA A 416 -13.52 -19.74 6.06
C ALA A 416 -13.68 -18.23 6.19
N SER A 417 -14.81 -17.78 6.74
CA SER A 417 -15.08 -16.37 6.99
C SER A 417 -13.96 -15.73 7.80
N VAL A 418 -13.50 -14.57 7.36
CA VAL A 418 -12.50 -13.76 8.07
C VAL A 418 -13.22 -12.80 9.01
N PRO A 419 -12.92 -12.78 10.33
CA PRO A 419 -13.54 -11.85 11.25
C PRO A 419 -13.10 -10.41 10.97
N ILE A 420 -14.02 -9.46 11.13
CA ILE A 420 -13.75 -8.03 10.98
C ILE A 420 -12.79 -7.58 12.11
N PRO A 421 -11.56 -7.13 11.78
CA PRO A 421 -10.60 -6.68 12.78
C PRO A 421 -10.89 -5.25 13.24
N THR A 422 -10.18 -4.78 14.27
CA THR A 422 -10.15 -3.37 14.66
C THR A 422 -8.95 -2.67 14.02
N ILE A 423 -9.11 -1.39 13.68
CA ILE A 423 -8.01 -0.56 13.15
C ILE A 423 -6.96 -0.40 14.28
N PRO A 424 -5.68 -0.76 14.04
CA PRO A 424 -4.66 -0.65 15.05
C PRO A 424 -4.19 0.82 15.21
N THR A 425 -3.46 1.09 16.28
CA THR A 425 -2.87 2.40 16.57
C THR A 425 -1.34 2.35 16.59
N THR A 426 -0.76 1.32 15.98
CA THR A 426 0.68 1.16 15.78
C THR A 426 0.91 0.35 14.51
N PHE A 427 1.77 0.85 13.63
CA PHE A 427 2.03 0.25 12.30
C PHE A 427 3.51 -0.01 12.04
N PHE A 428 4.38 0.64 12.81
CA PHE A 428 5.83 0.44 12.77
C PHE A 428 6.40 0.60 14.18
N PRO A 429 7.43 -0.18 14.59
CA PRO A 429 7.98 -0.10 15.92
C PRO A 429 8.42 1.32 16.31
N ALA A 430 7.99 1.76 17.50
CA ALA A 430 8.25 3.10 18.05
C ALA A 430 7.71 4.31 17.25
N ALA A 431 6.98 4.08 16.14
CA ALA A 431 6.24 5.13 15.46
C ALA A 431 4.83 5.27 16.06
N LYS A 432 4.36 6.51 16.16
CA LYS A 432 2.97 6.83 16.46
C LYS A 432 2.24 7.13 15.14
N PRO A 433 0.96 6.75 15.01
CA PRO A 433 0.15 7.16 13.87
C PRO A 433 0.16 8.68 13.72
N ALA A 434 0.14 9.16 12.47
CA ALA A 434 0.10 10.58 12.17
C ALA A 434 -1.23 11.23 12.59
N SER A 435 -2.31 10.45 12.55
CA SER A 435 -3.67 10.87 12.90
C SER A 435 -4.30 9.93 13.92
N THR A 436 -5.07 10.47 14.87
CA THR A 436 -5.86 9.63 15.78
C THR A 436 -7.08 9.05 15.07
N LEU A 437 -7.51 7.85 15.47
CA LEU A 437 -8.81 7.31 15.06
C LEU A 437 -9.94 8.28 15.39
N LEU A 438 -10.94 8.34 14.51
CA LEU A 438 -12.11 9.19 14.69
C LEU A 438 -13.07 8.68 15.77
N GLY A 439 -13.32 7.37 15.79
CA GLY A 439 -14.07 6.72 16.85
C GLY A 439 -13.14 6.23 17.95
N ARG A 440 -13.49 6.53 19.20
CA ARG A 440 -12.89 5.91 20.39
C ARG A 440 -13.77 4.79 20.92
#